data_AF-A0A917ZNC0-F1
#
_entry.id   AF-A0A917ZNC0-F1
#
_cell.length_a   1.000
_cell.length_b   1.000
_cell.length_c   1.000
_cell.angle_alpha   90.00
_cell.angle_beta   90.00
_cell.angle_gamma   90.00
#
_symmetry.space_group_name_H-M   'P 1'
#
loop_
_entity.id
_entity.type
_entity.pdbx_description
1 polymer ?
#
loop_
_entity_poly.entity_id
_entity_poly.type
_entity_poly.pdbx_seq_one_letter_code
_entity_poly.pdbx_strand_id
1 'polypeptide(L)'
;MALIKCQDCGQEISDQSAACIGCGRPVGAGSENPGALQGVWGAVTRSKTPINLFALAMMACAAVLGVSATKVGDTCALIAFTYTLHTFLAVAGMFFVTLLFCRRGIYHPDDLARARRDGLPDLGQDKPLMAAALISLMFLAYGLYQLKQGVEGAYSCG
;
A
#
# COMPACT_ATOMS: atom_id res chain seq x y z
N MET A 1 4.71 -40.26 -26.90
CA MET A 1 4.48 -40.24 -25.44
C MET A 1 5.77 -39.79 -24.80
N ALA A 2 5.89 -38.51 -24.49
CA ALA A 2 7.06 -37.99 -23.79
C ALA A 2 6.71 -37.83 -22.31
N LEU A 3 7.59 -38.32 -21.43
CA LEU A 3 7.52 -37.93 -20.03
C LEU A 3 8.15 -36.56 -19.89
N ILE A 4 7.42 -35.62 -19.28
CA ILE A 4 7.91 -34.30 -18.89
C ILE A 4 8.10 -34.28 -17.37
N LYS A 5 9.02 -33.45 -16.87
CA LYS A 5 9.16 -33.24 -15.43
C LYS A 5 8.21 -32.15 -14.95
N CYS A 6 7.45 -32.42 -13.89
CA CYS A 6 6.64 -31.42 -13.23
C CYS A 6 7.53 -30.30 -12.67
N GLN A 7 7.22 -29.04 -12.97
CA GLN A 7 8.02 -27.90 -12.52
C GLN A 7 7.94 -27.62 -11.01
N ASP A 8 6.95 -28.15 -10.30
CA ASP A 8 6.82 -27.93 -8.85
C ASP A 8 7.41 -29.09 -8.02
N CYS A 9 7.06 -30.34 -8.35
CA CYS A 9 7.47 -31.50 -7.53
C CYS A 9 8.58 -32.34 -8.16
N GLY A 10 8.99 -32.06 -9.41
CA GLY A 10 10.04 -32.81 -10.10
C GLY A 10 9.64 -34.22 -10.56
N GLN A 11 8.41 -34.67 -10.28
CA GLN A 11 7.90 -35.97 -10.70
C GLN A 11 7.78 -36.06 -12.23
N GLU A 12 8.11 -37.20 -12.81
CA GLU A 12 7.91 -37.46 -14.23
C GLU A 12 6.43 -37.75 -14.51
N ILE A 13 5.82 -36.98 -15.41
CA ILE A 13 4.41 -37.06 -15.77
C ILE A 13 4.26 -37.14 -17.29
N SER A 14 3.22 -37.79 -17.77
CA SER A 14 2.92 -37.78 -19.21
C SER A 14 2.51 -36.38 -19.65
N ASP A 15 3.02 -35.98 -20.82
CA ASP A 15 2.59 -34.82 -21.60
C ASP A 15 1.07 -34.74 -21.88
N GLN A 16 0.32 -35.84 -21.72
CA GLN A 16 -1.14 -35.90 -21.91
C GLN A 16 -1.94 -35.94 -20.60
N SER A 17 -1.28 -35.91 -19.43
CA SER A 17 -1.98 -35.90 -18.15
C SER A 17 -2.71 -34.56 -17.93
N ALA A 18 -3.96 -34.58 -17.45
CA ALA A 18 -4.67 -33.33 -17.14
C ALA A 18 -4.05 -32.60 -15.94
N ALA A 19 -3.51 -33.35 -14.98
CA ALA A 19 -2.83 -32.85 -13.79
C ALA A 19 -1.70 -33.80 -13.35
N CYS A 20 -0.70 -33.23 -12.65
CA CYS A 20 0.37 -33.99 -12.02
C CYS A 20 -0.18 -34.84 -10.87
N ILE A 21 0.09 -36.15 -10.88
CA ILE A 21 -0.38 -37.07 -9.84
C ILE A 21 0.29 -36.85 -8.47
N GLY A 22 1.47 -36.22 -8.45
CA GLY A 22 2.23 -35.98 -7.22
C GLY A 22 1.79 -34.73 -6.46
N CYS A 23 1.49 -33.64 -7.16
CA CYS A 23 1.14 -32.35 -6.54
C CYS A 23 -0.23 -31.77 -6.96
N GLY A 24 -0.92 -32.39 -7.90
CA GLY A 24 -2.23 -31.94 -8.39
C GLY A 24 -2.19 -30.76 -9.38
N ARG A 25 -1.01 -30.30 -9.82
CA ARG A 25 -0.89 -29.16 -10.75
C ARG A 25 -1.43 -29.49 -12.16
N PRO A 26 -2.29 -28.67 -12.77
CA PRO A 26 -2.77 -28.89 -14.14
C PRO A 26 -1.67 -28.70 -15.19
N VAL A 27 -1.63 -29.57 -16.21
CA VAL A 27 -0.54 -29.65 -17.21
C VAL A 27 -0.94 -29.05 -18.57
N GLY A 28 -2.20 -28.64 -18.74
CA GLY A 28 -2.77 -28.18 -20.02
C GLY A 28 -3.00 -26.68 -20.19
N ALA A 29 -2.52 -25.80 -19.30
CA ALA A 29 -2.71 -24.36 -19.46
C ALA A 29 -1.66 -23.77 -20.43
N GLY A 30 -1.96 -23.88 -21.72
CA GLY A 30 -1.28 -23.16 -22.80
C GLY A 30 -1.23 -21.66 -22.53
N SER A 31 -0.06 -21.10 -22.77
CA SER A 31 0.32 -19.71 -22.61
C SER A 31 -0.38 -18.79 -23.62
N GLU A 32 -1.56 -18.26 -23.29
CA GLU A 32 -2.06 -17.01 -23.87
C GLU A 32 -1.64 -15.86 -22.96
N ASN A 33 -0.88 -14.91 -23.50
CA ASN A 33 -0.14 -13.87 -22.79
C ASN A 33 -1.07 -12.71 -22.36
N PRO A 34 -1.35 -12.49 -21.05
CA PRO A 34 -1.83 -11.22 -20.52
C PRO A 34 -0.67 -10.59 -19.72
N GLY A 35 0.56 -10.63 -20.28
CA GLY A 35 1.80 -10.41 -19.54
C GLY A 35 1.97 -9.00 -18.94
N ALA A 36 1.30 -7.98 -19.48
CA ALA A 36 1.41 -6.62 -18.96
C ALA A 36 0.56 -6.39 -17.69
N LEU A 37 -0.66 -6.93 -17.65
CA LEU A 37 -1.52 -6.84 -16.46
C LEU A 37 -1.04 -7.83 -15.38
N GLN A 38 -0.65 -9.04 -15.76
CA GLN A 38 -0.19 -10.06 -14.80
C GLN A 38 1.13 -9.67 -14.11
N GLY A 39 1.98 -8.86 -14.75
CA GLY A 39 3.19 -8.30 -14.13
C GLY A 39 2.89 -7.24 -13.08
N VAL A 40 1.96 -6.31 -13.34
CA VAL A 40 1.55 -5.27 -12.38
C VAL A 40 0.75 -5.86 -11.22
N TRP A 41 -0.23 -6.72 -11.51
CA TRP A 41 -0.99 -7.45 -10.49
C TRP A 41 -0.10 -8.42 -9.71
N GLY A 42 0.83 -9.10 -10.38
CA GLY A 42 1.82 -9.97 -9.75
C GLY A 42 2.80 -9.22 -8.85
N ALA A 43 3.19 -7.98 -9.18
CA ALA A 43 4.00 -7.14 -8.30
C ALA A 43 3.23 -6.69 -7.05
N VAL A 44 1.94 -6.38 -7.19
CA VAL A 44 1.04 -6.03 -6.07
C VAL A 44 0.82 -7.23 -5.15
N THR A 45 0.48 -8.41 -5.67
CA THR A 45 0.21 -9.60 -4.87
C THR A 45 1.47 -10.26 -4.30
N ARG A 46 2.65 -9.94 -4.83
CA ARG A 46 3.95 -10.42 -4.33
C ARG A 46 4.59 -9.48 -3.32
N SER A 47 3.99 -8.31 -3.07
CA SER A 47 4.46 -7.40 -2.04
C SER A 47 4.28 -8.02 -0.66
N LYS A 48 5.39 -8.43 -0.04
CA LYS A 48 5.40 -9.13 1.26
C LYS A 48 5.04 -8.24 2.44
N THR A 49 5.03 -6.92 2.26
CA THR A 49 4.82 -5.97 3.35
C THR A 49 3.77 -4.92 3.01
N PRO A 50 2.85 -4.59 3.95
CA PRO A 50 1.79 -3.59 3.76
C PRO A 50 2.35 -2.20 3.43
N ILE A 51 3.62 -1.93 3.75
CA ILE A 51 4.32 -0.68 3.44
C ILE A 51 4.49 -0.49 1.94
N ASN A 52 4.88 -1.55 1.22
CA ASN A 52 5.14 -1.42 -0.21
C ASN A 52 3.84 -1.16 -0.99
N LEU A 53 2.73 -1.77 -0.54
CA LEU A 53 1.40 -1.55 -1.09
C LEU A 53 0.88 -0.15 -0.79
N PHE A 54 1.05 0.33 0.44
CA PHE A 54 0.73 1.71 0.79
C PHE A 54 1.57 2.72 0.00
N ALA A 55 2.89 2.49 -0.13
CA ALA A 55 3.77 3.37 -0.89
C ALA A 55 3.37 3.47 -2.36
N LEU A 56 3.01 2.35 -3.00
CA LEU A 56 2.48 2.34 -4.36
C LEU A 56 1.18 3.15 -4.48
N ALA A 57 0.24 2.97 -3.55
CA ALA A 57 -1.01 3.73 -3.53
C ALA A 57 -0.73 5.24 -3.38
N MET A 58 0.17 5.63 -2.48
CA MET A 58 0.55 7.02 -2.26
C MET A 58 1.23 7.65 -3.48
N MET A 59 2.12 6.92 -4.15
CA MET A 59 2.76 7.36 -5.39
C MET A 59 1.73 7.59 -6.50
N ALA A 60 0.76 6.68 -6.65
CA ALA A 60 -0.32 6.82 -7.62
C ALA A 60 -1.20 8.04 -7.32
N CYS A 61 -1.63 8.21 -6.07
CA CYS A 61 -2.41 9.38 -5.64
C CYS A 61 -1.64 10.70 -5.84
N ALA A 62 -0.35 10.75 -5.51
CA ALA A 62 0.49 11.92 -5.71
C ALA A 62 0.61 12.29 -7.20
N ALA A 63 0.73 11.30 -8.08
CA ALA A 63 0.75 11.54 -9.53
C ALA A 63 -0.57 12.13 -10.03
N VAL A 64 -1.71 11.59 -9.59
CA VAL A 64 -3.05 12.10 -9.96
C VAL A 64 -3.26 13.53 -9.45
N LEU A 65 -2.91 13.80 -8.18
CA LEU A 65 -3.00 15.15 -7.60
C LEU A 65 -2.08 16.13 -8.33
N GLY A 66 -0.88 15.71 -8.70
CA GLY A 66 0.07 16.52 -9.46
C GLY A 66 -0.43 16.91 -10.84
N VAL A 67 -1.02 15.97 -11.58
CA VAL A 67 -1.65 16.27 -12.89
C VAL A 67 -2.86 17.19 -12.70
N SER A 68 -3.69 16.92 -11.69
CA SER A 68 -4.90 17.70 -11.39
C SER A 68 -4.57 19.16 -11.07
N ALA A 69 -3.47 19.43 -10.35
CA ALA A 69 -3.01 20.78 -10.02
C ALA A 69 -2.81 21.67 -11.25
N THR A 70 -2.42 21.10 -12.40
CA THR A 70 -2.19 21.84 -13.65
C THR A 70 -3.47 22.28 -14.36
N LYS A 71 -4.63 21.78 -13.94
CA LYS A 71 -5.93 22.02 -14.58
C LYS A 71 -6.88 22.88 -13.73
N VAL A 72 -6.46 23.27 -12.52
CA VAL A 72 -7.26 24.10 -11.62
C VAL A 72 -7.15 25.56 -12.04
N GLY A 73 -8.19 26.09 -12.70
CA GLY A 73 -8.26 27.48 -13.14
C GLY A 73 -9.16 28.38 -12.26
N ASP A 74 -10.18 27.81 -11.64
CA ASP A 74 -11.19 28.56 -10.89
C ASP A 74 -10.89 28.64 -9.39
N THR A 75 -11.28 29.74 -8.74
CA THR A 75 -11.10 29.96 -7.30
C THR A 75 -11.85 28.94 -6.44
N CYS A 76 -13.11 28.62 -6.75
CA CYS A 76 -13.85 27.59 -6.02
C CYS A 76 -13.25 26.18 -6.26
N ALA A 77 -12.70 25.89 -7.46
CA ALA A 77 -12.00 24.64 -7.74
C ALA A 77 -10.66 24.53 -7.00
N LEU A 78 -9.94 25.65 -6.83
CA LEU A 78 -8.71 25.73 -6.05
C LEU A 78 -8.95 25.47 -4.55
N ILE A 79 -10.06 25.98 -4.01
CA ILE A 79 -10.48 25.70 -2.63
C ILE A 79 -10.74 24.20 -2.46
N ALA A 80 -11.55 23.60 -3.34
CA ALA A 80 -11.84 22.16 -3.30
C ALA A 80 -10.57 21.30 -3.45
N PHE A 81 -9.67 21.66 -4.36
CA PHE A 81 -8.38 21.00 -4.54
C PHE A 81 -7.48 21.12 -3.30
N THR A 82 -7.53 22.25 -2.60
CA THR A 82 -6.77 22.44 -1.36
C THR A 82 -7.28 21.49 -0.28
N TYR A 83 -8.60 21.30 -0.14
CA TYR A 83 -9.17 20.34 0.82
C TYR A 83 -8.78 18.88 0.51
N THR A 84 -8.76 18.49 -0.77
CA THR A 84 -8.34 17.14 -1.15
C THR A 84 -6.86 16.91 -0.81
N LEU A 85 -6.00 17.91 -1.03
CA LEU A 85 -4.58 17.85 -0.65
C LEU A 85 -4.40 17.73 0.87
N HIS A 86 -5.15 18.50 1.66
CA HIS A 86 -5.10 18.41 3.12
C HIS A 86 -5.52 17.02 3.62
N THR A 87 -6.60 16.47 3.07
CA THR A 87 -7.08 15.13 3.43
C THR A 87 -6.04 14.06 3.09
N PHE A 88 -5.44 14.15 1.90
CA PHE A 88 -4.39 13.25 1.46
C PHE A 88 -3.16 13.30 2.40
N LEU A 89 -2.68 14.49 2.73
CA LEU A 89 -1.54 14.68 3.63
C LEU A 89 -1.84 14.19 5.05
N ALA A 90 -3.07 14.38 5.54
CA ALA A 90 -3.50 13.88 6.84
C ALA A 90 -3.50 12.34 6.88
N VAL A 91 -4.06 11.67 5.87
CA VAL A 91 -4.04 10.20 5.78
C VAL A 91 -2.61 9.67 5.65
N ALA A 92 -1.78 10.33 4.84
CA ALA A 92 -0.36 10.03 4.74
C ALA A 92 0.34 10.10 6.10
N GLY A 93 0.16 11.22 6.80
CA GLY A 93 0.75 11.49 8.09
C GLY A 93 0.32 10.48 9.16
N MET A 94 -0.97 10.16 9.24
CA MET A 94 -1.48 9.14 10.15
C MET A 94 -0.82 7.78 9.92
N PHE A 95 -0.71 7.37 8.66
CA PHE A 95 -0.09 6.10 8.32
C PHE A 95 1.40 6.07 8.72
N PHE A 96 2.16 7.13 8.42
CA PHE A 96 3.57 7.22 8.81
C PHE A 96 3.76 7.23 10.33
N VAL A 97 2.94 7.98 11.08
CA VAL A 97 2.97 7.96 12.56
C VAL A 97 2.68 6.56 13.08
N THR A 98 1.71 5.87 12.50
CA THR A 98 1.38 4.49 12.88
C THR A 98 2.55 3.54 12.58
N LEU A 99 3.25 3.69 11.45
CA LEU A 99 4.45 2.92 11.14
C LEU A 99 5.61 3.17 12.11
N LEU A 100 5.82 4.43 12.50
CA LEU A 100 6.94 4.82 13.37
C LEU A 100 6.76 4.30 14.80
N PHE A 101 5.53 4.28 15.32
CA PHE A 101 5.27 3.98 16.73
C PHE A 101 4.58 2.64 17.00
N CYS A 102 3.96 2.01 15.99
CA CYS A 102 3.30 0.70 16.07
C CYS A 102 4.00 -0.35 15.19
N ARG A 103 5.35 -0.31 15.17
CA ARG A 103 6.19 -1.12 14.27
C ARG A 103 5.94 -2.61 14.46
N ARG A 104 5.89 -3.13 15.68
CA ARG A 104 5.63 -4.58 15.90
C ARG A 104 4.26 -5.07 15.43
N GLY A 105 3.27 -4.19 15.31
CA GLY A 105 1.93 -4.57 14.82
C GLY A 105 1.84 -4.67 13.30
N ILE A 106 2.74 -4.02 12.57
CA ILE A 106 2.69 -3.93 11.09
C ILE A 106 3.69 -4.87 10.42
N TYR A 107 4.83 -5.16 11.06
CA TYR A 107 5.85 -6.05 10.50
C TYR A 107 5.59 -7.50 10.92
N HIS A 108 5.80 -8.43 9.99
CA HIS A 108 5.82 -9.85 10.33
C HIS A 108 6.96 -10.12 11.32
N PRO A 109 6.74 -10.93 12.39
CA PRO A 109 7.78 -11.22 13.38
C PRO A 109 9.06 -11.80 12.76
N ASP A 110 8.93 -12.55 11.66
CA ASP A 110 10.07 -13.12 10.94
C ASP A 110 10.95 -12.07 10.24
N ASP A 111 10.36 -11.00 9.69
CA ASP A 111 11.11 -9.92 9.04
C ASP A 111 11.88 -9.09 10.08
N LEU A 112 11.29 -8.89 11.27
CA LEU A 112 11.96 -8.27 12.41
C LEU A 112 13.11 -9.15 12.93
N ALA A 113 12.89 -10.46 13.02
CA ALA A 113 13.91 -11.42 13.44
C ALA A 113 15.07 -11.52 12.43
N ARG A 114 14.78 -11.39 11.13
CA ARG A 114 15.80 -11.33 10.07
C ARG A 114 16.59 -10.03 10.14
N ALA A 115 15.93 -8.88 10.28
CA ALA A 115 16.60 -7.59 10.42
C ALA A 115 17.50 -7.52 11.66
N ARG A 116 17.07 -8.11 12.79
CA ARG A 116 17.89 -8.24 14.00
C ARG A 116 19.13 -9.12 13.75
N ARG A 117 19.00 -10.20 12.96
CA ARG A 117 20.13 -11.04 12.54
C ARG A 117 21.10 -10.32 11.60
N ASP A 118 20.60 -9.42 10.77
CA ASP A 118 21.40 -8.59 9.85
C ASP A 118 22.11 -7.41 10.55
N GLY A 119 22.15 -7.40 11.89
CA GLY A 119 22.88 -6.41 12.68
C GLY A 119 22.12 -5.13 12.98
N LEU A 120 20.81 -5.08 12.72
CA LEU A 120 19.99 -3.94 13.13
C LEU A 120 19.95 -3.89 14.67
N PRO A 121 20.41 -2.79 15.32
CA PRO A 121 20.38 -2.66 16.77
C PRO A 121 18.95 -2.79 17.29
N ASP A 122 18.78 -3.09 18.57
CA ASP A 122 17.44 -3.27 19.16
C ASP A 122 16.68 -1.93 19.09
N LEU A 123 15.82 -1.81 18.07
CA LEU A 123 14.91 -0.68 17.95
C LEU A 123 13.97 -0.78 19.15
N GLY A 124 14.04 0.23 20.02
CA GLY A 124 13.39 0.25 21.33
C GLY A 124 11.90 -0.12 21.30
N GLN A 125 11.34 -0.35 22.49
CA GLN A 125 9.94 -0.77 22.65
C GLN A 125 8.95 0.15 21.91
N ASP A 126 7.96 -0.45 21.25
CA ASP A 126 6.85 0.29 20.66
C ASP A 126 6.12 1.11 21.73
N LYS A 127 5.78 2.35 21.39
CA LYS A 127 5.03 3.25 22.27
C LYS A 127 3.69 3.58 21.61
N PRO A 128 2.75 2.64 21.54
CA PRO A 128 1.45 2.85 20.88
C PRO A 128 0.67 4.00 21.51
N LEU A 129 0.85 4.23 22.82
CA LEU A 129 0.24 5.36 23.53
C LEU A 129 0.72 6.73 23.00
N MET A 130 2.01 6.85 22.65
CA MET A 130 2.55 8.07 22.03
C MET A 130 1.99 8.26 20.62
N ALA A 131 1.86 7.16 19.85
CA ALA A 131 1.22 7.17 18.54
C ALA A 131 -0.21 7.71 18.62
N ALA A 132 -1.00 7.15 19.55
CA ALA A 132 -2.40 7.52 19.75
C ALA A 132 -2.53 9.00 20.19
N ALA A 133 -1.64 9.46 21.08
CA ALA A 133 -1.62 10.86 21.49
C ALA A 133 -1.29 11.82 20.33
N LEU A 134 -0.31 11.49 19.49
CA LEU A 134 0.07 12.30 18.32
C LEU A 134 -1.03 12.32 17.25
N ILE A 135 -1.65 11.17 16.97
CA ILE A 135 -2.79 11.07 16.04
C ILE A 135 -3.97 11.89 16.56
N SER A 136 -4.28 11.77 17.86
CA SER A 136 -5.38 12.53 18.49
C SER A 136 -5.11 14.03 18.46
N LEU A 137 -3.88 14.46 18.75
CA LEU A 137 -3.44 15.86 18.63
C LEU A 137 -3.62 16.37 17.20
N MET A 138 -3.21 15.57 16.21
CA MET A 138 -3.33 15.94 14.80
C MET A 138 -4.80 16.09 14.38
N PHE A 139 -5.69 15.19 14.81
CA PHE A 139 -7.12 15.30 14.58
C PHE A 139 -7.73 16.52 15.28
N LEU A 140 -7.31 16.82 16.50
CA LEU A 140 -7.74 18.01 17.24
C LEU A 140 -7.33 19.30 16.50
N ALA A 141 -6.06 19.39 16.10
CA ALA A 141 -5.54 20.52 15.34
C ALA A 141 -6.27 20.68 13.99
N TYR A 142 -6.52 19.57 13.30
CA TYR A 142 -7.24 19.58 12.03
C TYR A 142 -8.73 19.94 12.20
N GLY A 143 -9.39 19.43 13.25
CA GLY A 143 -10.77 19.79 13.57
C GLY A 143 -10.91 21.27 13.92
N LEU A 144 -9.98 21.83 14.70
CA LEU A 144 -9.92 23.26 14.99
C LEU A 144 -9.66 24.10 13.73
N TYR A 145 -8.76 23.63 12.87
CA TYR A 145 -8.49 24.27 11.59
C TYR A 145 -9.73 24.29 10.68
N GLN A 146 -10.45 23.16 10.57
CA GLN A 146 -11.69 23.09 9.82
C GLN A 146 -12.81 23.95 10.41
N LEU A 147 -12.91 24.05 11.74
CA LEU A 147 -13.85 24.97 12.37
C LEU A 147 -13.54 26.43 12.00
N LYS A 148 -12.27 26.81 11.94
CA LYS A 148 -11.86 28.15 11.52
C LYS A 148 -12.13 28.39 10.02
N GLN A 149 -11.81 27.44 9.15
CA GLN A 149 -12.01 27.57 7.70
C GLN A 149 -13.46 27.39 7.25
N GLY A 150 -14.25 26.55 7.92
CA GLY A 150 -15.66 26.36 7.64
C GLY A 150 -16.47 27.63 7.95
N VAL A 151 -16.01 28.42 8.92
CA VAL A 151 -16.51 29.79 9.12
C VAL A 151 -16.12 30.65 7.91
N GLU A 152 -14.86 30.75 7.51
CA GLU A 152 -14.45 31.67 6.42
C GLU A 152 -14.91 31.27 5.01
N GLY A 153 -15.06 29.97 4.72
CA GLY A 153 -15.39 29.43 3.40
C GLY A 153 -16.89 29.45 3.05
N ALA A 154 -17.78 29.45 4.04
CA ALA A 154 -19.23 29.48 3.83
C ALA A 154 -19.71 30.79 3.16
N TYR A 155 -18.91 31.86 3.22
CA TYR A 155 -19.27 33.18 2.68
C TYR A 155 -18.74 33.46 1.27
N SER A 156 -17.97 32.54 0.65
CA SER A 156 -17.17 32.86 -0.55
C SER A 156 -17.59 32.20 -1.87
N CYS A 157 -18.47 31.19 -1.85
CA CYS A 157 -19.04 30.56 -3.06
C CYS A 157 -20.59 30.45 -2.98
N GLY A 158 -21.24 31.34 -2.21
CA GLY A 158 -22.69 31.48 -2.10
C GLY A 158 -23.22 32.68 -2.87
#